data_AF-A0A4Q5U243-F1
#
_entry.id   AF-A0A4Q5U243-F1
#
_cell.length_a   1.000
_cell.length_b   1.000
_cell.length_c   1.000
_cell.angle_alpha   90.00
_cell.angle_beta   90.00
_cell.angle_gamma   90.00
#
_symmetry.space_group_name_H-M   'P 1'
#
loop_
_entity.id
_entity.type
_entity.pdbx_description
1 polymer ?
#
loop_
_entity_poly.entity_id
_entity_poly.type
_entity_poly.pdbx_seq_one_letter_code
_entity_poly.pdbx_strand_id
1 'polypeptide(L)'
;MQQVFRVVHFRPLHLSLFFVLLVSVILFPGCSKDKETEACQTKVILGKLSLLCDGRYEYLTSGGGRILINLKTTQVILSHRDYETFRLEFWGEHLEGDVEVVNFNHENLNGKHIKDRLLPTRTILFPDGTKLTMASTSMGKMVHTISIYDGNESHQFDFASKKVKHGSLDAAKAKQLDDAEADGEAGSFSFDNVGLEFFNSYDEVTPGNKVIKRLLLGTIVRSEATQVNDYFDDPRLGHT
;
A
#
# COMPACT_ATOMS: atom_id res chain seq x y z
N MET A 1 -30.09 47.05 -13.60
CA MET A 1 -29.63 45.79 -14.23
C MET A 1 -30.69 44.73 -13.97
N GLN A 2 -31.43 44.36 -15.01
CA GLN A 2 -32.56 43.42 -14.95
C GLN A 2 -32.06 41.97 -14.93
N GLN A 3 -32.54 41.19 -13.95
CA GLN A 3 -32.41 39.73 -13.93
C GLN A 3 -33.48 39.12 -14.84
N VAL A 4 -33.07 38.19 -15.70
CA VAL A 4 -33.97 37.40 -16.56
C VAL A 4 -33.92 35.95 -16.10
N PHE A 5 -34.99 35.49 -15.44
CA PHE A 5 -35.26 34.09 -15.16
C PHE A 5 -35.89 33.43 -16.40
N ARG A 6 -35.31 32.33 -16.90
CA ARG A 6 -35.94 31.47 -17.92
C ARG A 6 -36.51 30.22 -17.25
N VAL A 7 -37.83 30.13 -17.27
CA VAL A 7 -38.62 28.94 -16.92
C VAL A 7 -38.58 27.98 -18.11
N VAL A 8 -38.15 26.75 -17.90
CA VAL A 8 -38.22 25.66 -18.91
C VAL A 8 -39.40 24.77 -18.56
N HIS A 9 -40.37 24.70 -19.47
CA HIS A 9 -41.56 23.85 -19.37
C HIS A 9 -41.25 22.40 -19.75
N PHE A 10 -41.64 21.47 -18.88
CA PHE A 10 -41.78 20.05 -19.17
C PHE A 10 -42.99 19.79 -20.09
N ARG A 11 -42.83 18.92 -21.08
CA ARG A 11 -43.94 18.27 -21.79
C ARG A 11 -43.85 16.74 -21.60
N PRO A 12 -44.94 16.05 -21.22
CA PRO A 12 -45.01 14.60 -21.28
C PRO A 12 -45.39 14.17 -22.69
N LEU A 13 -44.70 13.15 -23.24
CA LEU A 13 -45.08 12.57 -24.53
C LEU A 13 -45.38 11.07 -24.40
N HIS A 14 -46.68 10.81 -24.48
CA HIS A 14 -47.41 9.65 -24.96
C HIS A 14 -46.71 8.29 -25.12
N LEU A 15 -47.23 7.38 -24.28
CA LEU A 15 -47.32 5.95 -24.41
C LEU A 15 -48.06 5.57 -25.72
N SER A 16 -47.42 4.77 -26.59
CA SER A 16 -48.08 4.10 -27.72
C SER A 16 -47.69 2.62 -27.72
N LEU A 17 -48.67 1.80 -27.35
CA LEU A 17 -48.73 0.36 -27.54
C LEU A 17 -48.65 0.05 -29.05
N PHE A 18 -47.63 -0.71 -29.48
CA PHE A 18 -47.71 -1.44 -30.75
C PHE A 18 -47.30 -2.90 -30.53
N PHE A 19 -48.30 -3.76 -30.70
CA PHE A 19 -48.21 -5.20 -30.85
C PHE A 19 -47.46 -5.50 -32.15
N VAL A 20 -46.29 -6.15 -32.08
CA VAL A 20 -45.71 -6.86 -33.24
C VAL A 20 -45.33 -8.26 -32.78
N LEU A 21 -46.12 -9.20 -33.29
CA LEU A 21 -45.92 -10.64 -33.23
C LEU A 21 -44.67 -10.97 -34.07
N LEU A 22 -43.53 -11.28 -33.44
CA LEU A 22 -42.36 -11.81 -34.14
C LEU A 22 -42.04 -13.21 -33.59
N VAL A 23 -42.18 -14.18 -34.50
CA VAL A 23 -41.85 -15.60 -34.33
C VAL A 23 -40.44 -15.73 -33.78
N SER A 24 -40.34 -16.08 -32.50
CA SER A 24 -39.07 -16.33 -31.83
C SER A 24 -38.61 -17.74 -32.16
N VAL A 25 -37.72 -17.86 -33.13
CA VAL A 25 -36.92 -19.07 -33.35
C VAL A 25 -36.07 -19.27 -32.09
N ILE A 26 -36.43 -20.27 -31.28
CA ILE A 26 -35.64 -20.71 -30.14
C ILE A 26 -34.41 -21.42 -30.71
N LEU A 27 -33.37 -20.64 -31.02
CA LEU A 27 -32.03 -21.15 -31.18
C LEU A 27 -31.55 -21.52 -29.78
N PHE A 28 -31.51 -22.82 -29.48
CA PHE A 28 -30.77 -23.32 -28.32
C PHE A 28 -29.30 -22.95 -28.54
N PRO A 29 -28.70 -22.04 -27.74
CA PRO A 29 -27.26 -21.89 -27.77
C PRO A 29 -26.70 -23.24 -27.33
N GLY A 30 -26.01 -23.91 -28.24
CA GLY A 30 -25.27 -25.11 -27.90
C GLY A 30 -24.38 -24.79 -26.71
N CYS A 31 -24.57 -25.50 -25.60
CA CYS A 31 -23.65 -25.46 -24.46
C CYS A 31 -22.25 -25.80 -24.98
N SER A 32 -21.44 -24.79 -25.27
CA SER A 32 -20.00 -24.95 -25.30
C SER A 32 -19.63 -25.51 -23.94
N LYS A 33 -19.02 -26.70 -23.91
CA LYS A 33 -18.42 -27.25 -22.70
C LYS A 33 -17.57 -26.14 -22.10
N ASP A 34 -18.00 -25.61 -20.96
CA ASP A 34 -17.23 -24.66 -20.19
C ASP A 34 -15.87 -25.30 -19.95
N LYS A 35 -14.84 -24.70 -20.54
CA LYS A 35 -13.47 -25.07 -20.19
C LYS A 35 -13.37 -24.77 -18.71
N GLU A 36 -13.20 -25.80 -17.89
CA GLU A 36 -12.91 -25.65 -16.47
C GLU A 36 -11.82 -24.60 -16.35
N THR A 37 -12.19 -23.44 -15.81
CA THR A 37 -11.24 -22.36 -15.58
C THR A 37 -10.39 -22.86 -14.44
N GLU A 38 -9.12 -23.20 -14.71
CA GLU A 38 -8.19 -23.63 -13.68
C GLU A 38 -8.26 -22.63 -12.52
N ALA A 39 -8.58 -23.15 -11.33
CA ALA A 39 -8.66 -22.33 -10.14
C ALA A 39 -7.33 -21.63 -9.95
N CYS A 40 -7.36 -20.30 -9.81
CA CYS A 40 -6.14 -19.55 -9.62
C CYS A 40 -5.37 -20.07 -8.40
N GLN A 41 -4.05 -20.23 -8.54
CA GLN A 41 -3.16 -20.65 -7.46
C GLN A 41 -2.14 -19.56 -7.14
N THR A 42 -1.91 -19.34 -5.85
CA THR A 42 -0.79 -18.52 -5.38
C THR A 42 0.53 -19.12 -5.86
N LYS A 43 1.39 -18.27 -6.43
CA LYS A 43 2.68 -18.68 -6.98
C LYS A 43 3.83 -18.16 -6.13
N VAL A 44 4.61 -19.05 -5.54
CA VAL A 44 5.89 -18.67 -4.91
C VAL A 44 6.83 -18.13 -5.99
N ILE A 45 7.36 -16.92 -5.77
CA ILE A 45 8.33 -16.29 -6.67
C ILE A 45 9.74 -16.73 -6.29
N LEU A 46 10.11 -16.48 -5.04
CA LEU A 46 11.39 -16.87 -4.45
C LEU A 46 11.33 -16.68 -2.93
N GLY A 47 11.87 -17.63 -2.16
CA GLY A 47 11.94 -17.51 -0.71
C GLY A 47 10.55 -17.31 -0.10
N LYS A 48 10.44 -16.27 0.74
CA LYS A 48 9.18 -15.90 1.41
C LYS A 48 8.26 -15.00 0.56
N LEU A 49 8.63 -14.70 -0.69
CA LEU A 49 7.85 -13.88 -1.61
C LEU A 49 6.93 -14.74 -2.50
N SER A 50 5.63 -14.42 -2.48
CA SER A 50 4.61 -15.04 -3.33
C SER A 50 3.79 -14.02 -4.12
N LEU A 51 3.27 -14.41 -5.27
CA LEU A 51 2.27 -13.69 -6.05
C LEU A 51 0.90 -14.32 -5.81
N LEU A 52 -0.01 -13.55 -5.23
CA LEU A 52 -1.38 -13.93 -4.95
C LEU A 52 -2.24 -13.88 -6.22
N CYS A 53 -3.40 -14.51 -6.14
CA CYS A 53 -4.33 -14.63 -7.27
C CYS A 53 -4.93 -13.32 -7.79
N ASP A 54 -5.05 -12.33 -6.92
CA ASP A 54 -5.49 -10.98 -7.29
C ASP A 54 -4.36 -10.12 -7.87
N GLY A 55 -3.15 -10.68 -8.00
CA GLY A 55 -1.98 -10.00 -8.53
C GLY A 55 -1.19 -9.18 -7.51
N ARG A 56 -1.52 -9.27 -6.21
CA ARG A 56 -0.70 -8.69 -5.13
C ARG A 56 0.49 -9.58 -4.83
N TYR A 57 1.60 -8.96 -4.44
CA TYR A 57 2.73 -9.68 -3.88
C TYR A 57 2.58 -9.76 -2.36
N GLU A 58 2.89 -10.91 -1.80
CA GLU A 58 2.92 -11.16 -0.36
C GLU A 58 4.32 -11.60 0.05
N TYR A 59 4.89 -10.93 1.04
CA TYR A 59 6.12 -11.33 1.71
C TYR A 59 5.82 -11.64 3.18
N LEU A 60 6.23 -12.82 3.65
CA LEU A 60 6.10 -13.24 5.04
C LEU A 60 7.46 -13.13 5.72
N THR A 61 7.60 -12.22 6.67
CA THR A 61 8.86 -12.03 7.41
C THR A 61 9.15 -13.20 8.36
N SER A 62 10.42 -13.39 8.72
CA SER A 62 10.86 -14.42 9.69
C SER A 62 10.14 -14.36 11.04
N GLY A 63 9.76 -13.16 11.49
CA GLY A 63 9.14 -12.87 12.79
C GLY A 63 7.62 -12.98 12.83
N GLY A 64 6.96 -13.20 11.68
CA GLY A 64 5.50 -13.27 11.60
C GLY A 64 4.81 -11.97 11.17
N GLY A 65 5.59 -10.96 10.79
CA GLY A 65 5.13 -9.84 9.98
C GLY A 65 4.77 -10.26 8.57
N ARG A 66 3.87 -9.49 7.95
CA ARG A 66 3.38 -9.71 6.59
C ARG A 66 3.36 -8.39 5.83
N ILE A 67 3.88 -8.41 4.61
CA ILE A 67 3.95 -7.25 3.71
C ILE A 67 3.15 -7.60 2.46
N LEU A 68 2.08 -6.88 2.20
CA LEU A 68 1.32 -6.95 0.96
C LEU A 68 1.65 -5.76 0.07
N ILE A 69 2.01 -6.00 -1.18
CA ILE A 69 2.34 -4.97 -2.15
C ILE A 69 1.43 -5.11 -3.36
N ASN A 70 0.67 -4.06 -3.66
CA ASN A 70 -0.11 -3.92 -4.89
C ASN A 70 0.56 -2.88 -5.80
N LEU A 71 1.29 -3.36 -6.81
CA LEU A 71 1.96 -2.49 -7.79
C LEU A 71 0.98 -1.78 -8.74
N LYS A 72 -0.27 -2.25 -8.85
CA LYS A 72 -1.28 -1.65 -9.74
C LYS A 72 -1.97 -0.46 -9.08
N THR A 73 -2.30 -0.59 -7.79
CA THR A 73 -3.00 0.44 -7.02
C THR A 73 -2.08 1.20 -6.06
N THR A 74 -0.76 1.08 -6.27
CA THR A 74 0.29 1.76 -5.49
C THR A 74 0.02 1.73 -3.98
N GLN A 75 -0.21 0.51 -3.46
CA GLN A 75 -0.53 0.28 -2.06
C GLN A 75 0.42 -0.74 -1.41
N VAL A 76 0.90 -0.43 -0.21
CA VAL A 76 1.54 -1.39 0.69
C VAL A 76 0.72 -1.52 1.97
N ILE A 77 0.51 -2.74 2.44
CA ILE A 77 -0.13 -3.02 3.72
C ILE A 77 0.79 -3.91 4.55
N LEU A 78 1.09 -3.48 5.77
CA LEU A 78 1.85 -4.23 6.75
C LEU A 78 0.90 -4.74 7.84
N SER A 79 1.10 -5.98 8.26
CA SER A 79 0.40 -6.59 9.40
C SER A 79 1.34 -7.53 10.16
N HIS A 80 0.93 -8.01 11.33
CA HIS A 80 1.73 -8.93 12.13
C HIS A 80 0.85 -9.95 12.85
N ARG A 81 1.25 -11.24 12.86
CA ARG A 81 0.43 -12.31 13.45
C ARG A 81 0.16 -12.15 14.95
N ASP A 82 1.11 -11.54 15.67
CA ASP A 82 1.01 -11.32 17.14
C ASP A 82 0.11 -10.13 17.52
N TYR A 83 -0.39 -9.39 16.51
CA TYR A 83 -1.35 -8.31 16.67
C TYR A 83 -2.32 -8.34 15.50
N GLU A 84 -3.34 -9.20 15.57
CA GLU A 84 -4.26 -9.49 14.46
C GLU A 84 -4.89 -8.23 13.83
N THR A 85 -5.19 -7.22 14.65
CA THR A 85 -5.80 -5.98 14.18
C THR A 85 -4.80 -4.95 13.67
N PHE A 86 -3.49 -5.22 13.71
CA PHE A 86 -2.46 -4.26 13.29
C PHE A 86 -2.45 -4.17 11.78
N ARG A 87 -2.63 -2.94 11.29
CA ARG A 87 -2.58 -2.62 9.89
C ARG A 87 -1.93 -1.25 9.70
N LEU A 88 -0.74 -1.23 9.12
CA LEU A 88 -0.09 -0.01 8.65
C LEU A 88 -0.15 0.02 7.13
N GLU A 89 -0.69 1.10 6.57
CA GLU A 89 -0.96 1.21 5.14
C GLU A 89 -0.22 2.41 4.55
N PHE A 90 0.37 2.19 3.39
CA PHE A 90 0.97 3.22 2.56
C PHE A 90 0.21 3.25 1.23
N TRP A 91 -0.41 4.37 0.93
CA TRP A 91 -1.16 4.58 -0.31
C TRP A 91 -1.21 6.08 -0.62
N GLY A 92 -2.05 6.47 -1.58
CA GLY A 92 -2.26 7.86 -1.92
C GLY A 92 -1.45 8.24 -3.14
N GLU A 93 -2.16 8.85 -4.09
CA GLU A 93 -1.60 9.37 -5.33
C GLU A 93 -1.82 10.88 -5.39
N HIS A 94 -0.87 11.59 -5.96
CA HIS A 94 -1.08 12.95 -6.41
C HIS A 94 -0.99 12.99 -7.93
N LEU A 95 -1.99 13.58 -8.57
CA LEU A 95 -2.06 13.73 -10.02
C LEU A 95 -1.81 15.19 -10.40
N GLU A 96 -0.93 15.43 -11.36
CA GLU A 96 -0.85 16.69 -12.10
C GLU A 96 -1.57 16.51 -13.45
N GLY A 97 -2.86 16.83 -13.48
CA GLY A 97 -3.74 16.45 -14.59
C GLY A 97 -4.02 14.95 -14.57
N ASP A 98 -3.65 14.24 -15.64
CA ASP A 98 -3.80 12.78 -15.77
C ASP A 98 -2.52 12.00 -15.43
N VAL A 99 -1.48 12.70 -14.94
CA VAL A 99 -0.18 12.10 -14.65
C VAL A 99 0.02 11.94 -13.15
N GLU A 100 0.22 10.70 -12.71
CA GLU A 100 0.65 10.39 -11.34
C GLU A 100 2.06 10.96 -11.11
N VAL A 101 2.19 11.85 -10.13
CA VAL A 101 3.45 12.50 -9.77
C VAL A 101 3.95 12.07 -8.40
N VAL A 102 3.06 11.59 -7.52
CA VAL A 102 3.40 11.03 -6.20
C VAL A 102 2.59 9.78 -5.96
N ASN A 103 3.19 8.78 -5.34
CA ASN A 103 2.53 7.57 -4.83
C ASN A 103 3.06 7.20 -3.43
N PHE A 104 2.35 6.35 -2.70
CA PHE A 104 2.68 5.95 -1.32
C PHE A 104 2.88 7.13 -0.36
N ASN A 105 2.15 8.22 -0.56
CA ASN A 105 2.37 9.44 0.22
C ASN A 105 1.78 9.36 1.62
N HIS A 106 0.58 8.76 1.75
CA HIS A 106 -0.18 8.70 2.98
C HIS A 106 0.22 7.49 3.81
N GLU A 107 0.42 7.72 5.11
CA GLU A 107 0.64 6.68 6.12
C GLU A 107 -0.61 6.59 7.02
N ASN A 108 -1.23 5.42 7.05
CA ASN A 108 -2.42 5.18 7.87
C ASN A 108 -2.18 4.03 8.85
N LEU A 109 -2.54 4.24 10.10
CA LEU A 109 -2.56 3.20 11.13
C LEU A 109 -4.02 2.81 11.38
N ASN A 110 -4.38 1.55 11.16
CA ASN A 110 -5.74 1.01 11.33
C ASN A 110 -6.84 1.88 10.68
N GLY A 111 -6.57 2.40 9.49
CA GLY A 111 -7.48 3.25 8.72
C GLY A 111 -7.46 4.74 9.08
N LYS A 112 -6.90 5.13 10.22
CA LYS A 112 -6.68 6.54 10.57
C LYS A 112 -5.41 7.05 9.89
N HIS A 113 -5.53 8.13 9.12
CA HIS A 113 -4.37 8.84 8.56
C HIS A 113 -3.56 9.45 9.72
N ILE A 114 -2.25 9.25 9.68
CA ILE A 114 -1.28 9.66 10.71
C ILE A 114 -0.40 10.79 10.21
N LYS A 115 0.12 10.64 8.99
CA LYS A 115 0.98 11.63 8.35
C LYS A 115 1.16 11.35 6.87
N ASP A 116 1.75 12.31 6.18
CA ASP A 116 2.38 12.09 4.90
C ASP A 116 3.88 11.81 5.04
N ARG A 117 4.48 11.20 4.01
CA ARG A 117 5.92 11.00 3.91
C ARG A 117 6.65 12.36 3.83
N LEU A 118 7.76 12.49 4.55
CA LEU A 118 8.50 13.77 4.64
C LEU A 118 9.89 13.73 3.98
N LEU A 119 10.40 12.54 3.64
CA LEU A 119 11.66 12.36 2.91
C LEU A 119 11.46 11.49 1.65
N PRO A 120 12.33 11.61 0.62
CA PRO A 120 12.18 10.85 -0.63
C PRO A 120 12.19 9.33 -0.42
N THR A 121 12.84 8.87 0.65
CA THR A 121 12.89 7.47 1.02
C THR A 121 12.18 7.27 2.34
N ARG A 122 11.35 6.22 2.42
CA ARG A 122 10.62 5.82 3.63
C ARG A 122 10.90 4.36 3.91
N THR A 123 11.40 4.07 5.11
CA THR A 123 11.72 2.71 5.54
C THR A 123 10.87 2.31 6.73
N ILE A 124 10.40 1.07 6.76
CA ILE A 124 9.78 0.45 7.93
C ILE A 124 10.62 -0.75 8.36
N LEU A 125 11.06 -0.71 9.62
CA LEU A 125 11.79 -1.77 10.29
C LEU A 125 10.80 -2.60 11.12
N PHE A 126 10.70 -3.88 10.79
CA PHE A 126 9.95 -4.85 11.57
C PHE A 126 10.74 -5.24 12.83
N PRO A 127 10.07 -5.69 13.91
CA PRO A 127 10.74 -6.13 15.14
C PRO A 127 11.76 -7.27 14.97
N ASP A 128 11.63 -8.05 13.90
CA ASP A 128 12.52 -9.16 13.58
C ASP A 128 13.75 -8.75 12.76
N GLY A 129 13.88 -7.46 12.45
CA GLY A 129 14.96 -6.91 11.63
C GLY A 129 14.65 -6.87 10.13
N THR A 130 13.48 -7.35 9.68
CA THR A 130 13.08 -7.18 8.28
C THR A 130 12.92 -5.70 7.95
N LYS A 131 13.52 -5.27 6.84
CA LYS A 131 13.47 -3.89 6.36
C LYS A 131 12.65 -3.81 5.07
N LEU A 132 11.68 -2.88 5.03
CA LEU A 132 10.98 -2.49 3.82
C LEU A 132 11.30 -1.04 3.49
N THR A 133 11.87 -0.77 2.31
CA THR A 133 12.20 0.58 1.85
C THR A 133 11.36 0.96 0.64
N MET A 134 10.80 2.16 0.61
CA MET A 134 10.13 2.78 -0.53
C MET A 134 10.91 4.04 -0.94
N ALA A 135 11.51 4.05 -2.13
CA ALA A 135 12.40 5.13 -2.55
C ALA A 135 11.90 5.89 -3.80
N SER A 136 11.89 7.22 -3.71
CA SER A 136 11.75 8.16 -4.82
C SER A 136 13.06 8.95 -5.04
N THR A 137 13.21 9.60 -6.20
CA THR A 137 14.40 10.40 -6.50
C THR A 137 14.44 11.74 -5.75
N SER A 138 13.28 12.28 -5.40
CA SER A 138 13.13 13.47 -4.56
C SER A 138 11.76 13.48 -3.89
N MET A 139 11.55 14.46 -3.00
CA MET A 139 10.23 14.75 -2.45
C MET A 139 9.27 15.15 -3.57
N GLY A 140 8.00 14.77 -3.43
CA GLY A 140 6.97 15.03 -4.43
C GLY A 140 7.16 14.27 -5.74
N LYS A 141 7.92 13.16 -5.73
CA LYS A 141 8.07 12.25 -6.87
C LYS A 141 7.60 10.85 -6.53
N MET A 142 7.20 10.11 -7.55
CA MET A 142 6.84 8.71 -7.44
C MET A 142 8.00 7.88 -6.88
N VAL A 143 7.66 7.01 -5.95
CA VAL A 143 8.43 5.82 -5.59
C VAL A 143 8.61 4.99 -6.85
N HIS A 144 9.88 4.74 -7.20
CA HIS A 144 10.25 3.92 -8.35
C HIS A 144 10.64 2.51 -7.91
N THR A 145 11.14 2.36 -6.68
CA THR A 145 11.55 1.07 -6.13
C THR A 145 10.97 0.82 -4.75
N ILE A 146 10.59 -0.44 -4.53
CA ILE A 146 10.39 -0.99 -3.18
C ILE A 146 11.42 -2.09 -2.98
N SER A 147 12.11 -2.08 -1.85
CA SER A 147 13.12 -3.07 -1.49
C SER A 147 12.71 -3.77 -0.20
N ILE A 148 12.94 -5.08 -0.09
CA ILE A 148 12.76 -5.86 1.14
C ILE A 148 14.09 -6.56 1.45
N TYR A 149 14.56 -6.47 2.69
CA TYR A 149 15.73 -7.20 3.19
C TYR A 149 15.36 -7.95 4.48
N ASP A 150 15.59 -9.26 4.52
CA ASP A 150 15.28 -10.13 5.66
C ASP A 150 16.34 -11.24 5.76
N GLY A 151 17.39 -10.98 6.54
CA GLY A 151 18.49 -11.91 6.76
C GLY A 151 19.25 -12.23 5.46
N ASN A 152 18.98 -13.41 4.89
CA ASN A 152 19.59 -13.84 3.63
C ASN A 152 18.76 -13.51 2.39
N GLU A 153 17.55 -12.98 2.55
CA GLU A 153 16.67 -12.68 1.42
C GLU A 153 16.69 -11.19 1.07
N SER A 154 16.70 -10.90 -0.23
CA SER A 154 16.51 -9.54 -0.73
C SER A 154 15.59 -9.54 -1.95
N HIS A 155 14.63 -8.63 -1.99
CA HIS A 155 13.73 -8.43 -3.13
C HIS A 155 13.67 -6.97 -3.51
N GLN A 156 13.62 -6.69 -4.82
CA GLN A 156 13.39 -5.34 -5.33
C GLN A 156 12.26 -5.36 -6.36
N PHE A 157 11.30 -4.47 -6.19
CA PHE A 157 10.19 -4.22 -7.10
C PHE A 157 10.49 -2.95 -7.90
N ASP A 158 10.13 -2.97 -9.18
CA ASP A 158 10.22 -1.81 -10.05
C ASP A 158 8.79 -1.38 -10.45
N PHE A 159 8.45 -0.14 -10.14
CA PHE A 159 7.12 0.40 -10.39
C PHE A 159 6.88 0.78 -11.84
N ALA A 160 7.93 1.16 -12.58
CA ALA A 160 7.81 1.44 -14.00
C ALA A 160 7.36 0.19 -14.78
N SER A 161 7.94 -0.97 -14.49
CA SER A 161 7.57 -2.24 -15.11
C SER A 161 6.48 -3.03 -14.38
N LYS A 162 6.08 -2.60 -13.17
CA LYS A 162 5.11 -3.26 -12.28
C LYS A 162 5.46 -4.73 -12.01
N LYS A 163 6.74 -5.03 -11.76
CA LYS A 163 7.27 -6.39 -11.58
C LYS A 163 8.36 -6.45 -10.51
N VAL A 164 8.63 -7.66 -10.05
CA VAL A 164 9.86 -7.98 -9.30
C VAL A 164 11.04 -7.88 -10.24
N LYS A 165 11.96 -6.96 -9.95
CA LYS A 165 13.19 -6.74 -10.72
C LYS A 165 14.34 -7.63 -10.22
N HIS A 166 14.39 -7.88 -8.91
CA HIS A 166 15.43 -8.66 -8.28
C HIS A 166 14.87 -9.53 -7.15
N GLY A 167 15.43 -10.73 -7.00
CA GLY A 167 15.26 -11.62 -5.85
C GLY A 167 16.56 -12.39 -5.61
N SER A 168 16.97 -12.54 -4.36
CA SER A 168 18.14 -13.33 -3.97
C SER A 168 17.93 -13.96 -2.59
N LEU A 169 18.59 -15.10 -2.35
CA LEU A 169 18.65 -15.82 -1.06
C LEU A 169 20.10 -15.86 -0.51
N ASP A 170 20.92 -14.89 -0.91
CA ASP A 170 22.33 -14.73 -0.52
C ASP A 170 22.47 -13.61 0.52
N ALA A 171 22.91 -13.97 1.73
CA ALA A 171 23.08 -13.04 2.85
C ALA A 171 24.14 -11.97 2.59
N ALA A 172 25.25 -12.30 1.92
CA ALA A 172 26.27 -11.31 1.62
C ALA A 172 25.72 -10.26 0.64
N LYS A 173 24.94 -10.72 -0.35
CA LYS A 173 24.30 -9.83 -1.31
C LYS A 173 23.17 -9.00 -0.70
N ALA A 174 22.31 -9.61 0.11
CA ALA A 174 21.24 -8.92 0.81
C ALA A 174 21.81 -7.81 1.68
N LYS A 175 22.83 -8.12 2.50
CA LYS A 175 23.53 -7.14 3.31
C LYS A 175 24.20 -6.04 2.48
N GLN A 176 24.88 -6.39 1.38
CA GLN A 176 25.51 -5.40 0.51
C GLN A 176 24.50 -4.40 -0.06
N LEU A 177 23.34 -4.89 -0.49
CA LEU A 177 22.27 -4.04 -1.03
C LEU A 177 21.61 -3.19 0.06
N ASP A 178 21.39 -3.76 1.24
CA ASP A 178 20.88 -3.09 2.44
C ASP A 178 21.80 -1.94 2.86
N ASP A 179 23.11 -2.20 3.00
CA ASP A 179 24.13 -1.21 3.38
C ASP A 179 24.30 -0.07 2.35
N ALA A 180 23.93 -0.32 1.09
CA ALA A 180 24.06 0.65 0.00
C ALA A 180 22.81 1.52 -0.19
N GLU A 181 21.67 1.13 0.38
CA GLU A 181 20.41 1.85 0.28
C GLU A 181 20.23 2.74 1.51
N ALA A 182 19.97 4.04 1.30
CA ALA A 182 19.70 4.96 2.40
C ALA A 182 18.28 4.72 2.93
N ASP A 183 18.09 4.67 4.25
CA ASP A 183 16.76 4.39 4.82
C ASP A 183 15.78 5.57 4.68
N GLY A 184 16.29 6.80 4.48
CA GLY A 184 15.50 8.02 4.50
C GLY A 184 14.81 8.19 5.86
N GLU A 185 13.51 8.43 5.87
CA GLU A 185 12.72 8.49 7.10
C GLU A 185 12.45 7.05 7.59
N ALA A 186 13.13 6.60 8.65
CA ALA A 186 13.02 5.23 9.15
C ALA A 186 12.02 5.13 10.31
N GLY A 187 10.97 4.33 10.12
CA GLY A 187 9.92 4.04 11.08
C GLY A 187 9.99 2.61 11.58
N SER A 188 9.36 2.37 12.71
CA SER A 188 9.16 1.02 13.25
C SER A 188 7.88 1.01 14.08
N PHE A 189 7.50 -0.18 14.51
CA PHE A 189 6.39 -0.37 15.41
C PHE A 189 6.78 -1.39 16.48
N SER A 190 6.18 -1.27 17.64
CA SER A 190 6.28 -2.24 18.72
C SER A 190 4.89 -2.52 19.27
N PHE A 191 4.69 -3.72 19.79
CA PHE A 191 3.45 -4.06 20.46
C PHE A 191 3.72 -5.01 21.61
N ASP A 192 2.81 -4.99 22.57
CA ASP A 192 2.81 -5.84 23.75
C ASP A 192 1.36 -6.18 24.14
N ASN A 193 1.14 -6.59 25.39
CA ASN A 193 -0.19 -6.92 25.89
C ASN A 193 -1.09 -5.68 26.11
N VAL A 194 -0.52 -4.48 26.16
CA VAL A 194 -1.24 -3.22 26.37
C VAL A 194 -1.70 -2.66 25.02
N GLY A 195 -0.82 -2.65 24.02
CA GLY A 195 -1.13 -1.97 22.78
C GLY A 195 -0.04 -2.04 21.74
N LEU A 196 -0.12 -1.10 20.80
CA LEU A 196 0.82 -0.89 19.72
C LEU A 196 1.29 0.56 19.71
N GLU A 197 2.58 0.76 19.48
CA GLU A 197 3.19 2.05 19.17
C GLU A 197 3.72 2.01 17.74
N PHE A 198 3.44 3.06 16.97
CA PHE A 198 4.05 3.35 15.68
C PHE A 198 4.86 4.63 15.79
N PHE A 199 6.13 4.59 15.39
CA PHE A 199 7.06 5.70 15.62
C PHE A 199 8.11 5.80 14.50
N ASN A 200 8.64 7.01 14.30
CA ASN A 200 9.91 7.20 13.63
C ASN A 200 11.06 6.93 14.59
N SER A 201 12.17 6.39 14.08
CA SER A 201 13.36 6.04 14.85
C SER A 201 14.53 6.96 14.51
N TYR A 202 14.79 7.17 13.23
CA TYR A 202 15.90 7.99 12.73
C TYR A 202 15.66 8.44 11.28
N ASP A 203 16.44 9.42 10.86
CA ASP A 203 16.58 9.79 9.45
C ASP A 203 17.97 9.36 8.94
N GLU A 204 18.05 8.81 7.73
CA GLU A 204 19.30 8.41 7.08
C GLU A 204 19.25 8.78 5.59
N VAL A 205 19.63 10.02 5.28
CA VAL A 205 19.64 10.52 3.89
C VAL A 205 20.86 9.99 3.11
N THR A 206 21.93 9.63 3.82
CA THR A 206 23.15 9.04 3.25
C THR A 206 23.39 7.70 3.95
N PRO A 207 23.61 6.59 3.22
CA PRO A 207 23.81 5.28 3.84
C PRO A 207 24.93 5.31 4.88
N GLY A 208 24.66 4.75 6.05
CA GLY A 208 25.55 4.73 7.22
C GLY A 208 25.50 5.97 8.11
N ASN A 209 24.83 7.05 7.71
CA ASN A 209 24.75 8.30 8.48
C ASN A 209 23.36 8.52 9.09
N LYS A 210 23.11 7.85 10.22
CA LYS A 210 21.83 7.89 10.94
C LYS A 210 21.76 9.06 11.91
N VAL A 211 20.73 9.87 11.78
CA VAL A 211 20.35 10.93 12.72
C VAL A 211 19.19 10.43 13.56
N ILE A 212 19.44 10.08 14.82
CA ILE A 212 18.41 9.53 15.71
C ILE A 212 17.34 10.57 16.00
N LYS A 213 16.09 10.21 15.70
CA LYS A 213 14.91 11.06 15.86
C LYS A 213 13.72 10.18 16.22
N ARG A 214 13.69 9.72 17.48
CA ARG A 214 12.54 8.96 17.97
C ARG A 214 11.35 9.92 18.09
N LEU A 215 10.32 9.69 17.29
CA LEU A 215 9.08 10.47 17.31
C LEU A 215 7.89 9.50 17.30
N LEU A 216 7.09 9.53 18.37
CA LEU A 216 5.86 8.76 18.44
C LEU A 216 4.85 9.33 17.43
N LEU A 217 4.31 8.49 16.57
CA LEU A 217 3.37 8.88 15.51
C LEU A 217 1.94 8.47 15.86
N GLY A 218 1.76 7.25 16.36
CA GLY A 218 0.43 6.75 16.69
C GLY A 218 0.47 5.63 17.73
N THR A 219 -0.61 5.48 18.49
CA THR A 219 -0.82 4.32 19.36
C THR A 219 -2.20 3.72 19.21
N ILE A 220 -2.31 2.44 19.56
CA ILE A 220 -3.57 1.70 19.66
C ILE A 220 -3.56 0.97 21.00
N VAL A 221 -4.66 1.07 21.75
CA VAL A 221 -4.89 0.21 22.91
C VAL A 221 -5.46 -1.12 22.41
N ARG A 222 -4.91 -2.25 22.86
CA ARG A 222 -5.26 -3.58 22.30
C ARG A 222 -6.75 -3.92 22.42
N SER A 223 -7.41 -3.49 23.49
CA SER A 223 -8.86 -3.66 23.70
C SER A 223 -9.73 -2.79 22.79
N GLU A 224 -9.15 -1.77 22.16
CA GLU A 224 -9.86 -0.74 21.38
C GLU A 224 -9.17 -0.56 20.03
N ALA A 225 -9.03 -1.66 19.27
CA ALA A 225 -8.22 -1.71 18.05
C ALA A 225 -8.61 -0.69 16.94
N THR A 226 -9.80 -0.12 17.00
CA THR A 226 -10.29 0.90 16.06
C THR A 226 -10.05 2.34 16.54
N GLN A 227 -9.65 2.52 17.79
CA GLN A 227 -9.31 3.83 18.36
C GLN A 227 -7.80 4.05 18.26
N VAL A 228 -7.43 4.86 17.27
CA VAL A 228 -6.04 5.25 17.03
C VAL A 228 -5.81 6.61 17.64
N ASN A 229 -4.87 6.69 18.58
CA ASN A 229 -4.36 7.96 19.07
C ASN A 229 -3.30 8.46 18.10
N ASP A 230 -3.61 9.54 17.39
CA ASP A 230 -2.73 10.20 16.44
C ASP A 230 -1.93 11.28 17.17
N TYR A 231 -0.60 11.18 17.14
CA TYR A 231 0.30 12.12 17.79
C TYR A 231 0.99 13.07 16.82
N PHE A 232 0.76 12.91 15.51
CA PHE A 232 1.47 13.66 14.48
C PHE A 232 0.56 14.71 13.81
N ASP A 233 -0.61 14.28 13.31
CA ASP A 233 -1.55 15.14 12.59
C ASP A 233 -2.74 15.61 13.45
N ASP A 234 -2.76 15.29 14.75
CA ASP A 234 -3.84 15.75 15.64
C ASP A 234 -3.78 17.26 15.87
N PRO A 235 -4.76 18.04 15.35
CA PRO A 235 -4.76 19.50 15.46
C PRO A 235 -4.88 19.99 16.91
N ARG A 236 -5.33 19.13 17.85
CA ARG A 236 -5.45 19.46 19.27
C ARG A 236 -4.10 19.46 19.98
N LEU A 237 -3.11 18.76 19.44
CA LEU A 237 -1.78 18.66 20.05
C LEU A 237 -0.86 19.82 19.65
N GLY A 238 -1.31 20.70 18.74
CA GLY A 238 -0.56 21.86 18.28
C GLY A 238 0.68 21.41 17.50
N HIS A 239 0.58 21.37 16.17
CA HIS A 239 1.69 20.95 15.32
C HIS A 239 2.98 21.72 15.68
N THR A 240 4.00 21.01 16.18
CA THR A 240 5.36 21.53 16.38
C THR A 240 6.18 21.34 15.13
#